data_AF-G3JAF7-F1
#
_entry.id   AF-G3JAF7-F1
#
_cell.length_a   1.000
_cell.length_b   1.000
_cell.length_c   1.000
_cell.angle_alpha   90.00
_cell.angle_beta   90.00
_cell.angle_gamma   90.00
#
_symmetry.space_group_name_H-M   'P 1'
#
loop_
_entity.id
_entity.type
_entity.pdbx_description
1 polymer ?
#
loop_
_entity_poly.entity_id
_entity_poly.type
_entity_poly.pdbx_seq_one_letter_code
_entity_poly.pdbx_strand_id
1 'polypeptide(L)'
;MSGKYAFTKSLKELRFLFCQTSEVSAPVRPHNALASDESANAGIASNFLVRAYPTMKKNNPNVPIMMREAAGTVPKVFARYEFGVEKAQSLEGLSDKQIEDTITGLVKQ
;
A
#
# COMPACT_ATOMS: atom_id res chain seq x y z
N MET A 1 -9.89 -22.74 -0.69
CA MET A 1 -8.62 -22.12 -0.24
C MET A 1 -8.48 -20.77 -0.93
N SER A 2 -8.90 -19.68 -0.28
CA SER A 2 -8.67 -18.32 -0.81
C SER A 2 -7.21 -17.98 -0.52
N GLY A 3 -6.36 -17.97 -1.55
CA GLY A 3 -4.95 -17.59 -1.40
C GLY A 3 -4.84 -16.18 -0.82
N LYS A 4 -3.86 -15.95 0.06
CA LYS A 4 -3.56 -14.61 0.55
C LYS A 4 -3.41 -13.66 -0.65
N TYR A 5 -4.10 -12.52 -0.60
CA TYR A 5 -4.15 -11.53 -1.67
C TYR A 5 -4.69 -12.01 -3.03
N ALA A 6 -5.62 -12.97 -3.05
CA ALA A 6 -6.38 -13.29 -4.26
C ALA A 6 -7.39 -12.17 -4.54
N PHE A 7 -7.34 -11.60 -5.76
CA PHE A 7 -8.18 -10.48 -6.14
C PHE A 7 -9.55 -10.96 -6.62
N THR A 8 -10.59 -10.19 -6.31
CA THR A 8 -11.92 -10.39 -6.92
C THR A 8 -11.88 -10.04 -8.40
N LYS A 9 -12.75 -10.67 -9.20
CA LYS A 9 -12.87 -10.37 -10.63
C LYS A 9 -13.30 -8.93 -10.92
N SER A 10 -13.93 -8.28 -9.94
CA SER A 10 -14.34 -6.88 -9.96
C SER A 10 -13.14 -5.93 -9.95
N LEU A 11 -11.97 -6.32 -9.42
CA LEU A 11 -10.80 -5.44 -9.34
C LEU A 11 -10.03 -5.43 -10.67
N LYS A 12 -9.98 -4.27 -11.32
CA LYS A 12 -9.28 -4.07 -12.59
C LYS A 12 -7.85 -3.59 -12.44
N GLU A 13 -7.56 -2.85 -11.38
CA GLU A 13 -6.27 -2.22 -11.19
C GLU A 13 -6.05 -1.92 -9.70
N LEU A 14 -4.85 -2.22 -9.22
CA LEU A 14 -4.40 -1.84 -7.89
C LEU A 14 -3.18 -0.93 -8.03
N ARG A 15 -3.25 0.29 -7.49
CA ARG A 15 -2.15 1.24 -7.50
C ARG A 15 -1.67 1.53 -6.08
N PHE A 16 -0.36 1.50 -5.89
CA PHE A 16 0.29 1.98 -4.69
C PHE A 16 0.99 3.29 -5.01
N LEU A 17 0.73 4.32 -4.21
CA LEU A 17 1.43 5.58 -4.24
C LEU A 17 2.25 5.69 -2.96
N PHE A 18 3.57 5.81 -3.07
CA PHE A 18 4.46 5.93 -1.91
C PHE A 18 5.67 6.84 -2.22
N CYS A 19 6.38 7.28 -1.18
CA CYS A 19 7.58 8.12 -1.29
C CYS A 19 8.83 7.31 -0.95
N GLN A 20 9.83 7.29 -1.85
CA GLN A 20 11.08 6.53 -1.65
C GLN A 20 12.11 7.30 -0.82
N THR A 21 12.10 8.64 -0.84
CA THR A 21 13.25 9.48 -0.42
C THR A 21 13.01 10.40 0.78
N SER A 22 11.79 10.52 1.30
CA SER A 22 11.54 11.35 2.49
C SER A 22 12.08 10.64 3.75
N GLU A 23 12.70 11.37 4.69
CA GLU A 23 13.17 10.86 6.00
C GLU A 23 12.10 10.09 6.82
N VAL A 24 10.85 10.26 6.43
CA VAL A 24 9.64 9.51 6.81
C VAL A 24 9.66 8.02 6.43
N SER A 25 10.54 7.60 5.51
CA SER A 25 10.67 6.23 4.99
C SER A 25 11.90 5.47 5.47
N ALA A 26 12.77 6.09 6.28
CA ALA A 26 13.93 5.39 6.82
C ALA A 26 13.54 4.50 8.02
N PRO A 27 14.16 3.31 8.19
CA PRO A 27 14.00 2.52 9.40
C PRO A 27 14.56 3.32 10.58
N VAL A 28 13.66 3.83 11.43
CA VAL A 28 13.86 4.34 12.80
C VAL A 28 15.33 4.62 13.17
N ARG A 29 15.77 5.88 13.06
CA ARG A 29 16.82 6.38 13.95
C ARG A 29 16.14 7.04 15.16
N PRO A 30 16.25 6.48 16.37
CA PRO A 30 15.80 7.17 17.56
C PRO A 30 16.89 8.19 17.92
N HIS A 31 16.52 9.46 17.96
CA HIS A 31 16.96 10.48 18.92
C HIS A 31 16.82 11.87 18.28
N ASN A 32 15.88 12.63 18.84
CA ASN A 32 15.75 14.08 18.76
C ASN A 32 15.67 14.70 17.37
N ALA A 33 14.46 14.80 16.83
CA ALA A 33 14.07 15.96 16.04
C ALA A 33 12.61 16.29 16.33
N LEU A 34 12.40 17.48 16.90
CA LEU A 34 11.10 18.11 17.07
C LEU A 34 10.53 18.45 15.70
N ALA A 35 9.61 17.63 15.21
CA ALA A 35 8.62 18.05 14.24
C ALA A 35 7.30 17.43 14.67
N SER A 36 6.43 18.27 15.22
CA SER A 36 4.99 18.03 15.17
C SER A 36 4.60 17.79 13.70
N ASP A 37 3.56 16.97 13.52
CA ASP A 37 2.85 16.73 12.26
C ASP A 37 3.35 15.55 11.40
N GLU A 38 2.78 14.38 11.72
CA GLU A 38 2.16 13.45 10.77
C GLU A 38 3.06 12.75 9.72
N SER A 39 4.23 12.22 10.09
CA SER A 39 5.06 11.54 9.08
C SER A 39 6.15 10.61 9.65
N ALA A 40 5.77 9.40 10.07
CA ALA A 40 6.72 8.34 10.43
C ALA A 40 6.45 6.97 9.74
N ASN A 41 5.42 6.86 8.90
CA ASN A 41 4.85 5.57 8.53
C ASN A 41 5.11 5.10 7.09
N ALA A 42 5.76 5.92 6.25
CA ALA A 42 5.97 5.55 4.84
C ALA A 42 6.98 4.38 4.68
N GLY A 43 7.91 4.21 5.62
CA GLY A 43 8.92 3.13 5.57
C GLY A 43 8.34 1.73 5.79
N ILE A 44 7.22 1.65 6.52
CA ILE A 44 6.53 0.40 6.86
C ILE A 44 5.79 -0.14 5.63
N ALA A 45 5.10 0.74 4.88
CA ALA A 45 4.39 0.35 3.66
C ALA A 45 5.31 -0.23 2.58
N SER A 46 6.51 0.34 2.38
CA SER A 46 7.49 -0.16 1.40
C SER A 46 7.99 -1.57 1.75
N ASN A 47 8.28 -1.84 3.04
CA ASN A 47 8.72 -3.15 3.50
C ASN A 47 7.61 -4.22 3.42
N PHE A 48 6.35 -3.81 3.62
CA PHE A 48 5.20 -4.67 3.35
C PHE A 48 5.11 -5.04 1.86
N LEU A 49 5.22 -4.06 0.96
CA LEU A 49 5.10 -4.28 -0.48
C LEU A 49 6.19 -5.23 -1.01
N VAL A 50 7.44 -5.06 -0.59
CA VAL A 50 8.54 -5.96 -0.99
C VAL A 50 8.23 -7.43 -0.65
N ARG A 51 7.59 -7.68 0.50
CA ARG A 51 7.24 -9.02 0.97
C ARG A 51 5.96 -9.57 0.35
N ALA A 52 4.93 -8.74 0.19
CA ALA A 52 3.60 -9.16 -0.28
C ALA A 52 3.51 -9.22 -1.81
N TYR A 53 4.23 -8.36 -2.53
CA TYR A 53 4.13 -8.21 -3.99
C TYR A 53 4.36 -9.50 -4.79
N PRO A 54 5.36 -10.36 -4.48
CA PRO A 54 5.54 -11.62 -5.21
C PRO A 54 4.30 -12.53 -5.13
N THR A 55 3.66 -12.59 -3.96
CA THR A 55 2.43 -13.38 -3.76
C THR A 55 1.24 -12.77 -4.48
N MET A 56 1.07 -11.44 -4.40
CA MET A 56 0.01 -10.72 -5.10
C MET A 56 0.08 -10.92 -6.62
N LYS A 57 1.29 -10.81 -7.20
CA LYS A 57 1.51 -10.96 -8.64
C LYS A 57 1.32 -12.41 -9.10
N LYS A 58 1.77 -13.39 -8.31
CA LYS A 58 1.61 -14.82 -8.63
C LYS A 58 0.15 -15.23 -8.68
N ASN A 59 -0.67 -14.72 -7.76
CA ASN A 59 -2.09 -15.07 -7.66
C ASN A 59 -2.94 -14.34 -8.71
N ASN A 60 -2.48 -13.20 -9.22
CA ASN A 60 -3.27 -12.33 -10.11
C ASN A 60 -2.45 -11.89 -11.34
N PRO A 61 -2.16 -12.79 -12.29
CA PRO A 61 -1.32 -12.49 -13.45
C PRO A 61 -1.92 -11.48 -14.42
N ASN A 62 -3.26 -11.37 -14.46
CA ASN A 62 -3.98 -10.53 -15.41
C ASN A 62 -4.33 -9.13 -14.86
N VAL A 63 -4.22 -8.93 -13.54
CA VAL A 63 -4.57 -7.65 -12.91
C VAL A 63 -3.31 -6.82 -12.74
N PRO A 64 -3.20 -5.64 -13.38
CA PRO A 64 -2.06 -4.76 -13.20
C PRO A 64 -1.99 -4.23 -11.77
N ILE A 65 -0.83 -4.49 -11.14
CA ILE A 65 -0.44 -3.88 -9.86
C ILE A 65 0.60 -2.81 -10.20
N MET A 66 0.23 -1.54 -10.07
CA MET A 66 1.11 -0.40 -10.35
C MET A 66 1.70 0.16 -9.07
N MET A 67 2.99 0.45 -9.10
CA MET A 67 3.70 1.17 -8.06
C MET A 67 4.09 2.54 -8.63
N ARG A 68 3.66 3.61 -7.97
CA ARG A 68 3.93 4.99 -8.35
C ARG A 68 4.67 5.65 -7.20
N GLU A 69 5.84 6.18 -7.52
CA GLU A 69 6.66 6.91 -6.56
C GLU A 69 6.41 8.40 -6.74
N ALA A 70 6.14 9.10 -5.64
CA ALA A 70 6.01 10.55 -5.61
C ALA A 70 6.63 11.11 -4.33
N ALA A 71 7.47 12.14 -4.50
CA ALA A 71 8.13 12.81 -3.38
C ALA A 71 7.11 13.66 -2.59
N GLY A 72 7.15 13.58 -1.26
CA GLY A 72 6.30 14.39 -0.39
C GLY A 72 4.83 13.98 -0.34
N THR A 73 4.49 12.77 -0.82
CA THR A 73 3.11 12.26 -0.79
C THR A 73 2.91 11.19 0.27
N VAL A 74 1.79 11.27 0.97
CA VAL A 74 1.33 10.26 1.93
C VAL A 74 1.11 8.91 1.23
N PRO A 75 1.56 7.78 1.82
CA PRO A 75 1.36 6.47 1.25
C PRO A 75 -0.14 6.15 1.12
N LYS A 76 -0.58 5.85 -0.11
CA LYS A 76 -1.99 5.58 -0.44
C LYS A 76 -2.11 4.37 -1.35
N VAL A 77 -3.18 3.61 -1.18
CA VAL A 77 -3.58 2.53 -2.10
C VAL A 77 -4.86 2.93 -2.82
N PHE A 78 -4.88 2.71 -4.13
CA PHE A 78 -6.04 2.91 -4.98
C PHE A 78 -6.45 1.57 -5.56
N ALA A 79 -7.71 1.19 -5.36
CA ALA A 79 -8.32 0.02 -5.97
C ALA A 79 -9.39 0.51 -6.96
N ARG A 80 -9.21 0.15 -8.24
CA ARG A 80 -10.16 0.43 -9.29
C ARG A 80 -10.96 -0.83 -9.61
N TYR A 81 -12.27 -0.70 -9.54
CA TYR A 81 -13.21 -1.77 -9.82
C TYR A 81 -13.85 -1.64 -11.20
N GLU A 82 -14.64 -2.64 -11.56
CA GLU A 82 -15.56 -2.59 -12.68
C GLU A 82 -16.51 -1.39 -12.56
N PHE A 83 -17.01 -0.93 -13.71
CA PHE A 83 -17.89 0.24 -13.80
C PHE A 83 -17.25 1.59 -13.42
N GLY A 84 -15.92 1.64 -13.36
CA GLY A 84 -15.19 2.90 -13.15
C GLY A 84 -15.19 3.40 -11.71
N VAL A 85 -15.59 2.57 -10.75
CA VAL A 85 -15.53 2.91 -9.32
C VAL A 85 -14.09 2.80 -8.84
N GLU A 86 -13.60 3.84 -8.19
CA GLU A 86 -12.26 3.87 -7.59
C GLU A 86 -12.37 4.16 -6.10
N LYS A 87 -11.65 3.40 -5.28
CA LYS A 87 -11.51 3.63 -3.84
C LYS A 87 -10.06 3.91 -3.51
N ALA A 88 -9.84 4.97 -2.75
CA ALA A 88 -8.53 5.35 -2.23
C ALA A 88 -8.53 5.19 -0.72
N GLN A 89 -7.50 4.57 -0.17
CA GLN A 89 -7.28 4.46 1.27
C GLN A 89 -5.86 4.91 1.62
N SER A 90 -5.75 5.78 2.62
CA SER A 90 -4.46 6.17 3.19
C SER A 90 -3.89 5.06 4.06
N LEU A 91 -2.59 4.80 3.94
CA LEU A 91 -1.83 3.83 4.74
C LEU A 91 -0.99 4.51 5.84
N GLU A 92 -1.34 5.75 6.15
CA GLU A 92 -0.69 6.55 7.17
C GLU A 92 -1.04 6.08 8.59
N GLY A 93 -0.05 6.05 9.49
CA GLY A 93 -0.22 5.59 10.87
C GLY A 93 -0.60 4.11 11.08
N LEU A 94 -0.85 3.34 10.01
CA LEU A 94 -1.21 1.93 10.08
C LEU A 94 0.02 1.02 10.27
N SER A 95 -0.10 0.03 11.15
CA SER A 95 0.88 -1.05 11.28
C SER A 95 0.81 -2.07 10.12
N ASP A 96 1.86 -2.86 9.92
CA ASP A 96 1.92 -3.93 8.90
C ASP A 96 0.65 -4.79 8.82
N LYS A 97 0.09 -5.15 9.98
CA LYS A 97 -1.13 -5.99 10.06
C LYS A 97 -2.37 -5.23 9.57
N GLN A 98 -2.51 -3.97 9.96
CA GLN A 98 -3.63 -3.13 9.52
C GLN A 98 -3.54 -2.81 8.03
N ILE A 99 -2.32 -2.68 7.50
CA ILE A 99 -2.08 -2.54 6.06
C ILE A 99 -2.52 -3.82 5.33
N GLU A 100 -2.17 -5.00 5.85
CA GLU A 100 -2.64 -6.29 5.29
C GLU A 100 -4.17 -6.39 5.29
N ASP A 101 -4.82 -6.01 6.39
CA ASP A 101 -6.27 -6.06 6.54
C ASP A 101 -7.00 -5.09 5.59
N THR A 102 -6.52 -3.84 5.51
CA THR A 102 -7.09 -2.82 4.60
C THR A 102 -6.96 -3.22 3.14
N ILE A 103 -5.78 -3.69 2.72
CA ILE A 103 -5.56 -4.18 1.36
C ILE A 103 -6.43 -5.40 1.09
N THR A 104 -6.51 -6.35 2.03
CA THR A 104 -7.36 -7.53 1.88
C THR A 104 -8.83 -7.16 1.74
N GLY A 105 -9.30 -6.14 2.47
CA GLY A 105 -10.65 -5.60 2.36
C GLY A 105 -10.93 -4.97 0.99
N LEU A 106 -10.00 -4.17 0.46
CA LEU A 106 -10.13 -3.56 -0.87
C LEU A 106 -10.10 -4.60 -1.99
N VAL A 107 -9.25 -5.60 -1.85
CA VAL A 107 -9.02 -6.63 -2.85
C VAL A 107 -10.14 -7.67 -2.92
N LYS A 108 -10.90 -7.83 -1.84
CA LYS A 108 -12.02 -8.80 -1.73
C LYS A 108 -13.41 -8.19 -1.93
N GLN A 109 -13.50 -6.91 -2.25
CA GLN A 109 -14.77 -6.25 -2.61
C GLN A 109 -15.25 -6.68 -3.99
#